data_AF-A0A511FG70-F1
#
_entry.id   AF-A0A511FG70-F1
#
_cell.length_a   1.000
_cell.length_b   1.000
_cell.length_c   1.000
_cell.angle_alpha   90.00
_cell.angle_beta   90.00
_cell.angle_gamma   90.00
#
_symmetry.space_group_name_H-M   'P 1'
#
loop_
_entity.id
_entity.type
_entity.pdbx_description
1 polymer ?
#
loop_
_entity_poly.entity_id
_entity_poly.type
_entity_poly.pdbx_seq_one_letter_code
_entity_poly.pdbx_strand_id
1 'polypeptide(L)'
;MSVAVETSALDTAAAELEEAAAALQAADVAGPFAPVPDALPGSATGEAAVWVSTRVAAAVQVLGENVRGMAASASGTADGYRGAEASTSGRFAGMVPQ
;
A
#
# COMPACT_ATOMS: atom_id res chain seq x y z
N MET A 1 -31.16 -12.25 -8.41
CA MET A 1 -30.16 -11.19 -8.59
C MET A 1 -28.84 -11.75 -8.08
N SER A 2 -27.96 -12.21 -8.97
CA SER A 2 -26.62 -12.68 -8.58
C SER A 2 -25.69 -11.48 -8.56
N VAL A 3 -25.10 -11.17 -7.40
CA VAL A 3 -23.99 -10.23 -7.32
C VAL A 3 -22.76 -10.97 -7.85
N ALA A 4 -22.41 -10.72 -9.11
CA ALA A 4 -21.10 -11.13 -9.63
C ALA A 4 -20.06 -10.21 -8.98
N VAL A 5 -19.23 -10.76 -8.11
CA VAL A 5 -18.15 -9.99 -7.49
C VAL A 5 -17.00 -9.94 -8.49
N GLU A 6 -16.73 -8.77 -9.05
CA GLU A 6 -15.58 -8.55 -9.93
C GLU A 6 -14.29 -8.50 -9.10
N THR A 7 -13.70 -9.68 -8.85
CA THR A 7 -12.41 -9.78 -8.13
C THR A 7 -11.27 -9.12 -8.89
N SER A 8 -11.40 -8.95 -10.22
CA SER A 8 -10.42 -8.25 -11.06
C SER A 8 -10.22 -6.79 -10.63
N ALA A 9 -11.27 -6.10 -10.19
CA ALA A 9 -11.16 -4.73 -9.69
C ALA A 9 -10.36 -4.67 -8.38
N LEU A 10 -10.50 -5.68 -7.52
CA LEU A 10 -9.73 -5.80 -6.28
C LEU A 10 -8.25 -6.11 -6.57
N ASP A 11 -7.96 -6.94 -7.57
CA ASP A 11 -6.59 -7.22 -8.01
C ASP A 11 -5.91 -5.98 -8.58
N THR A 12 -6.61 -5.22 -9.44
CA THR A 12 -6.10 -3.96 -9.98
C THR A 12 -5.82 -2.95 -8.86
N ALA A 13 -6.77 -2.79 -7.93
CA ALA A 13 -6.58 -1.90 -6.78
C ALA A 13 -5.39 -2.34 -5.92
N ALA A 14 -5.21 -3.64 -5.67
CA ALA A 14 -4.07 -4.15 -4.92
C ALA A 14 -2.73 -3.84 -5.62
N ALA A 15 -2.66 -4.01 -6.94
CA ALA A 15 -1.46 -3.71 -7.73
C ALA A 15 -1.11 -2.21 -7.72
N GLU A 16 -2.10 -1.33 -7.92
CA GLU A 16 -1.90 0.12 -7.87
C GLU A 16 -1.45 0.59 -6.48
N LEU A 17 -2.00 -0.01 -5.42
CA LEU A 17 -1.59 0.29 -4.04
C LEU A 17 -0.17 -0.19 -3.74
N GLU A 18 0.25 -1.35 -4.24
CA GLU A 18 1.64 -1.80 -4.12
C GLU A 18 2.62 -0.87 -4.85
N GLU A 19 2.26 -0.40 -6.05
CA GLU A 19 3.06 0.57 -6.78
C GLU A 19 3.18 1.89 -6.01
N ALA A 20 2.06 2.39 -5.46
CA ALA A 20 2.06 3.59 -4.63
C ALA A 20 2.89 3.42 -3.35
N ALA A 21 2.80 2.28 -2.67
CA ALA A 21 3.61 1.97 -1.49
C ALA A 21 5.10 1.92 -1.83
N ALA A 22 5.47 1.32 -2.97
CA ALA A 22 6.85 1.30 -3.46
C ALA A 22 7.37 2.71 -3.78
N ALA A 23 6.54 3.54 -4.43
CA ALA A 23 6.89 4.94 -4.71
C ALA A 23 7.11 5.75 -3.43
N LEU A 24 6.27 5.56 -2.40
CA LEU A 24 6.44 6.19 -1.10
C LEU A 24 7.73 5.76 -0.41
N GLN A 25 8.12 4.49 -0.50
CA GLN A 25 9.38 4.01 0.07
C GLN A 25 10.63 4.52 -0.67
N ALA A 26 10.52 4.75 -1.98
CA ALA A 26 11.60 5.30 -2.80
C ALA A 26 11.72 6.83 -2.69
N ALA A 27 10.76 7.51 -2.07
CA ALA A 27 10.72 8.96 -2.00
C ALA A 27 11.86 9.52 -1.14
N ASP A 28 12.73 10.34 -1.75
CA ASP A 28 13.72 11.10 -1.03
C ASP A 28 13.08 12.34 -0.36
N VAL A 29 12.69 12.17 0.89
CA VAL A 29 12.13 13.25 1.72
C VAL A 29 13.20 14.11 2.39
N ALA A 30 14.47 13.66 2.41
CA ALA A 30 15.55 14.31 3.15
C ALA A 30 16.41 15.21 2.25
N GLY A 31 16.56 14.85 0.97
CA GLY A 31 17.32 15.62 -0.03
C GLY A 31 16.99 17.11 -0.10
N PRO A 32 15.70 17.53 -0.05
CA PRO A 32 15.34 18.94 -0.04
C PRO A 32 15.88 19.74 1.16
N PHE A 33 16.22 19.08 2.28
CA PHE A 33 16.75 19.71 3.48
C PHE A 33 18.28 19.78 3.52
N ALA A 34 18.96 19.04 2.64
CA ALA A 34 20.42 18.98 2.58
C ALA A 34 21.14 20.35 2.48
N PRO A 35 20.64 21.36 1.72
CA PRO A 35 21.34 22.64 1.60
C PRO A 35 21.08 23.64 2.76
N VAL A 36 20.19 23.31 3.71
CA VAL A 36 19.80 24.23 4.80
C VAL A 36 20.97 24.60 5.73
N PRO A 37 21.84 23.66 6.16
CA PRO A 37 22.99 23.99 7.02
C PRO A 37 23.99 24.94 6.35
N ASP A 38 24.19 24.81 5.04
CA ASP A 38 25.12 25.64 4.27
C ASP A 38 24.57 27.05 4.01
N ALA A 39 23.24 27.18 3.90
CA ALA A 39 22.57 28.46 3.69
C ALA A 39 22.56 29.34 4.97
N LEU A 40 22.57 28.74 6.16
CA LEU A 40 22.49 29.43 7.45
C LEU A 40 23.48 28.86 8.48
N PRO A 41 24.80 29.01 8.24
CA PRO A 41 25.83 28.47 9.12
C PRO A 41 25.76 29.10 10.52
N GLY A 42 25.79 28.25 11.55
CA GLY A 42 25.67 28.66 12.96
C GLY A 42 24.23 28.91 13.44
N SER A 43 23.23 28.74 12.58
CA SER A 43 21.82 28.83 12.97
C SER A 43 21.27 27.50 13.48
N ALA A 44 20.33 27.57 14.42
CA ALA A 44 19.50 26.42 14.84
C ALA A 44 18.62 25.86 13.70
N THR A 45 18.49 26.56 12.58
CA THR A 45 17.72 26.12 11.42
C THR A 45 18.24 24.81 10.82
N GLY A 46 19.56 24.56 10.87
CA GLY A 46 20.13 23.29 10.40
C GLY A 46 19.68 22.09 11.25
N GLU A 47 19.66 22.25 12.57
CA GLU A 47 19.19 21.22 13.51
C GLU A 47 17.68 21.00 13.39
N ALA A 48 16.90 22.08 13.24
CA ALA A 48 15.48 22.00 12.97
C ALA A 48 15.18 21.27 11.65
N ALA A 49 15.97 21.50 10.60
CA ALA A 49 15.82 20.82 9.31
C ALA A 49 16.05 19.31 9.42
N VAL A 50 17.05 18.88 10.19
CA VAL A 50 17.29 17.44 10.47
C VAL A 50 16.12 16.83 11.25
N TRP A 51 15.60 17.54 12.25
CA TRP A 51 14.46 17.06 13.03
C TRP A 51 13.19 16.92 12.18
N VAL A 52 12.91 17.91 11.33
CA VAL A 52 11.76 17.89 10.41
C VAL A 52 11.91 16.78 9.39
N SER A 53 13.07 16.68 8.72
CA SER A 53 13.29 15.65 7.69
C SER A 53 13.13 14.24 8.26
N THR A 54 13.63 13.99 9.48
CA THR A 54 13.48 12.71 10.18
C THR A 54 12.01 12.39 10.48
N ARG A 55 11.24 13.37 10.95
CA ARG A 55 9.80 13.17 11.23
C ARG A 55 8.99 12.94 9.96
N VAL A 56 9.30 13.67 8.89
CA VAL A 56 8.65 13.48 7.59
C VAL A 56 8.99 12.10 7.03
N ALA A 57 10.25 11.65 7.13
CA ALA A 57 10.66 10.32 6.71
C ALA A 57 9.87 9.22 7.44
N ALA A 58 9.74 9.34 8.77
CA ALA A 58 8.96 8.39 9.56
C ALA A 58 7.47 8.39 9.16
N ALA A 59 6.88 9.56 8.92
CA ALA A 59 5.49 9.67 8.50
C ALA A 59 5.25 9.03 7.12
N VAL A 60 6.18 9.21 6.18
CA VAL A 60 6.09 8.60 4.84
C VAL A 60 6.26 7.08 4.90
N GLN A 61 7.15 6.57 5.77
CA GLN A 61 7.27 5.12 6.00
C GLN A 61 5.97 4.52 6.53
N VAL A 62 5.35 5.15 7.53
CA VAL A 62 4.06 4.71 8.09
C VAL A 62 2.96 4.76 7.03
N LEU A 63 2.92 5.81 6.21
CA LEU A 63 1.95 5.91 5.12
C LEU A 63 2.16 4.77 4.09
N GLY A 64 3.39 4.51 3.68
CA GLY A 64 3.72 3.42 2.75
C GLY A 64 3.30 2.06 3.30
N GLU A 65 3.52 1.81 4.59
CA GLU A 65 3.08 0.56 5.24
C GLU A 65 1.55 0.43 5.30
N ASN A 66 0.85 1.51 5.61
CA ASN A 66 -0.62 1.52 5.61
C ASN A 66 -1.18 1.24 4.21
N VAL A 67 -0.62 1.86 3.17
CA VAL A 67 -1.01 1.63 1.77
C VAL A 67 -0.77 0.16 1.39
N ARG A 68 0.36 -0.42 1.79
CA ARG A 68 0.66 -1.83 1.58
C ARG A 68 -0.31 -2.77 2.33
N GLY A 69 -0.70 -2.40 3.55
CA GLY A 69 -1.76 -3.08 4.30
C GLY A 69 -3.13 -3.04 3.59
N MET A 70 -3.44 -1.94 2.90
CA MET A 70 -4.65 -1.86 2.06
C MET A 70 -4.55 -2.79 0.84
N ALA A 71 -3.39 -2.86 0.19
CA ALA A 71 -3.17 -3.80 -0.92
C ALA A 71 -3.38 -5.25 -0.48
N ALA A 72 -2.80 -5.63 0.67
CA ALA A 72 -2.97 -6.95 1.26
C ALA A 72 -4.44 -7.26 1.63
N SER A 73 -5.20 -6.25 2.06
CA SER A 73 -6.62 -6.39 2.35
C SER A 73 -7.45 -6.60 1.07
N ALA A 74 -7.13 -5.87 0.01
CA ALA A 74 -7.79 -6.01 -1.29
C ALA A 74 -7.53 -7.39 -1.92
N SER A 75 -6.27 -7.84 -1.93
CA SER A 75 -5.90 -9.17 -2.44
C SER A 75 -6.50 -10.30 -1.61
N GLY A 76 -6.44 -10.20 -0.28
CA GLY A 76 -7.05 -11.18 0.63
C GLY A 76 -8.58 -11.27 0.47
N THR A 77 -9.23 -10.15 0.17
CA THR A 77 -10.67 -10.14 -0.14
C THR A 77 -10.97 -10.85 -1.46
N ALA A 78 -10.16 -10.60 -2.51
CA ALA A 78 -10.30 -11.28 -3.79
C ALA A 78 -10.12 -12.80 -3.65
N ASP A 79 -9.09 -13.24 -2.91
CA ASP A 79 -8.83 -14.66 -2.63
C ASP A 79 -9.98 -15.31 -1.86
N GLY A 80 -10.56 -14.60 -0.89
CA GLY A 80 -11.74 -15.08 -0.16
C GLY A 80 -12.93 -15.38 -1.07
N TYR A 81 -13.21 -14.49 -2.03
CA TYR A 81 -14.28 -14.70 -3.02
C TYR A 81 -14.00 -15.89 -3.93
N ARG A 82 -12.78 -16.01 -4.47
CA ARG A 82 -12.37 -17.16 -5.30
C ARG A 82 -12.50 -18.48 -4.54
N GLY A 83 -12.09 -18.52 -3.28
CA GLY A 83 -12.20 -19.70 -2.42
C GLY A 83 -13.65 -20.11 -2.16
N ALA A 84 -14.53 -19.13 -1.91
CA ALA A 84 -15.96 -19.37 -1.71
C ALA A 84 -16.64 -19.88 -3.00
N GLU A 85 -16.26 -19.34 -4.16
CA GLU A 85 -16.75 -19.78 -5.46
C GLU A 85 -16.31 -21.21 -5.76
N ALA A 86 -15.03 -21.53 -5.58
CA ALA A 86 -14.50 -22.88 -5.77
C ALA A 86 -15.18 -23.91 -4.85
N SER A 87 -15.41 -23.54 -3.58
CA SER A 87 -16.14 -24.39 -2.62
C SER A 87 -17.58 -24.66 -3.08
N THR A 88 -18.27 -23.62 -3.55
CA THR A 88 -19.65 -23.72 -4.02
C THR A 88 -19.74 -24.56 -5.29
N SER A 89 -18.88 -24.29 -6.27
CA SER A 89 -18.78 -25.06 -7.52
C SER A 89 -18.50 -26.55 -7.25
N GLY A 90 -17.56 -26.85 -6.35
CA GLY A 90 -17.24 -28.23 -5.97
C GLY A 90 -18.44 -28.99 -5.36
N ARG A 91 -19.28 -28.31 -4.57
CA ARG A 91 -20.51 -28.91 -4.01
C ARG A 91 -21.53 -29.24 -5.10
N PHE A 92 -21.70 -28.35 -6.09
CA PHE A 92 -22.62 -28.60 -7.21
C PHE A 92 -22.10 -29.65 -8.18
N ALA A 93 -20.79 -29.71 -8.44
CA ALA A 93 -20.18 -30.74 -9.26
C ALA A 93 -20.39 -32.16 -8.67
N GLY A 94 -20.45 -32.29 -7.34
CA GLY A 94 -20.78 -33.55 -6.67
C GLY A 94 -22.28 -33.92 -6.65
N MET A 95 -23.17 -33.02 -7.07
CA MET A 95 -24.63 -33.23 -7.06
C MET A 95 -25.20 -33.60 -8.44
N VAL A 96 -24.46 -33.37 -9.53
CA VAL A 96 -24.87 -33.82 -10.86
C VAL A 96 -24.36 -35.25 -11.05
N PRO A 97 -25.22 -36.28 -11.06
CA PRO A 97 -24.79 -37.63 -11.37
C PRO A 97 -24.31 -37.68 -12.83
N GLN A 98 -23.16 -38.33 -13.07
CA GLN A 98 -22.70 -38.66 -14.42
C GLN A 98 -23.62 -39.68 -15.08
#